data_AF-A0A2S5Y542-F1
#
_entry.id   AF-A0A2S5Y542-F1
#
_cell.length_a   1.000
_cell.length_b   1.000
_cell.length_c   1.000
_cell.angle_alpha   90.00
_cell.angle_beta   90.00
_cell.angle_gamma   90.00
#
_symmetry.space_group_name_H-M   'P 1'
#
loop_
_entity.id
_entity.type
_entity.pdbx_description
1 polymer ?
#
loop_
_entity_poly.entity_id
_entity_poly.type
_entity_poly.pdbx_seq_one_letter_code
_entity_poly.pdbx_strand_id
1 'polypeptide(L)'
;MDVTVNVSIVRGFSDRDARRLCLDSLVDDLVAASARRLVIEQDDSIRDADRRMIRAALQRNGYQDPRYEHTRPTVHPLLWVADAVAWCHQARGEWVGRVAPLVGRVSKLP
;
A
#
# COMPACT_ATOMS: atom_id res chain seq x y z
N MET A 1 10.25 -12.62 -12.70
CA MET A 1 9.60 -11.32 -12.47
C MET A 1 10.01 -10.91 -11.09
N ASP A 2 10.81 -9.86 -10.95
CA ASP A 2 11.32 -9.43 -9.65
C ASP A 2 10.22 -8.63 -8.96
N VAL A 3 9.61 -9.23 -7.94
CA VAL A 3 8.56 -8.60 -7.14
C VAL A 3 9.15 -8.29 -5.78
N THR A 4 9.01 -7.04 -5.34
CA THR A 4 9.42 -6.59 -4.01
C THR A 4 8.24 -5.93 -3.33
N VAL A 5 8.02 -6.28 -2.07
CA VAL A 5 6.96 -5.74 -1.23
C VAL A 5 7.57 -4.89 -0.13
N ASN A 6 7.10 -3.65 -0.02
CA ASN A 6 7.37 -2.76 1.10
C ASN A 6 6.20 -2.83 2.07
N VAL A 7 6.48 -3.05 3.35
CA VAL A 7 5.46 -3.23 4.39
C VAL A 7 5.50 -2.04 5.34
N SER A 8 4.39 -1.31 5.44
CA SER A 8 4.20 -0.24 6.43
C SER A 8 3.30 -0.72 7.56
N ILE A 9 3.74 -0.55 8.81
CA ILE A 9 3.05 -1.02 10.02
C ILE A 9 2.73 0.18 10.91
N VAL A 10 1.44 0.39 11.18
CA VAL A 10 0.90 1.38 12.13
C VAL A 10 0.31 0.66 13.34
N ARG A 11 0.44 1.22 14.56
CA ARG A 11 -0.15 0.64 15.78
C ARG A 11 -0.68 1.74 16.69
N GLY A 12 -1.78 1.47 17.40
CA GLY A 12 -2.35 2.40 18.38
C GLY A 12 -3.21 3.53 17.78
N PHE A 13 -3.55 3.42 16.49
CA PHE A 13 -4.41 4.36 15.77
C PHE A 13 -5.74 3.72 15.41
N SER A 14 -6.75 4.55 15.14
CA SER A 14 -7.98 4.10 14.50
C SER A 14 -7.71 3.54 13.10
N ASP A 15 -8.55 2.63 12.60
CA ASP A 15 -8.39 2.08 11.24
C ASP A 15 -8.32 3.19 10.17
N ARG A 16 -9.10 4.27 10.37
CA ARG A 16 -9.09 5.43 9.47
C ARG A 16 -7.74 6.15 9.48
N ASP A 17 -7.18 6.40 10.65
CA ASP A 17 -5.91 7.12 10.79
C ASP A 17 -4.73 6.25 10.34
N ALA A 18 -4.76 4.96 10.68
CA ALA A 18 -3.78 3.99 10.21
C ALA A 18 -3.78 3.88 8.69
N ARG A 19 -4.97 3.82 8.07
CA ARG A 19 -5.11 3.81 6.62
C ARG A 19 -4.51 5.08 5.99
N ARG A 20 -4.80 6.26 6.55
CA ARG A 20 -4.22 7.52 6.07
C ARG A 20 -2.68 7.51 6.13
N LEU A 21 -2.11 7.07 7.26
CA LEU A 21 -0.65 6.99 7.43
C LEU A 21 -0.02 6.00 6.43
N CYS A 22 -0.65 4.84 6.21
CA CYS A 22 -0.18 3.88 5.21
C CYS A 22 -0.28 4.42 3.77
N LEU A 23 -1.36 5.12 3.42
CA LEU A 23 -1.51 5.73 2.09
C LEU A 23 -0.53 6.88 1.87
N ASP A 24 -0.24 7.68 2.89
CA ASP A 24 0.79 8.72 2.83
C ASP A 24 2.17 8.09 2.55
N SER A 25 2.54 7.06 3.32
CA SER A 25 3.79 6.31 3.11
C SER A 25 3.86 5.63 1.72
N LEU A 26 2.73 5.13 1.21
CA LEU A 26 2.65 4.53 -0.12
C LEU A 26 2.88 5.58 -1.22
N VAL A 27 2.34 6.78 -1.07
CA VAL A 27 2.56 7.86 -2.03
C VAL A 27 4.01 8.34 -1.99
N ASP A 28 4.63 8.41 -0.81
CA ASP A 28 6.05 8.76 -0.69
C ASP A 28 6.93 7.73 -1.43
N ASP A 29 6.61 6.43 -1.30
CA ASP A 29 7.28 5.35 -2.03
C ASP A 29 7.09 5.46 -3.54
N LEU A 30 5.87 5.78 -3.98
CA LEU A 30 5.56 6.00 -5.38
C LEU A 30 6.38 7.15 -5.98
N VAL A 31 6.49 8.26 -5.24
CA VAL A 31 7.25 9.45 -5.65
C VAL A 31 8.74 9.13 -5.72
N ALA A 32 9.28 8.48 -4.68
CA ALA A 32 10.69 8.08 -4.64
C ALA A 32 11.06 7.11 -5.79
N ALA A 33 10.14 6.22 -6.16
CA ALA A 33 10.31 5.31 -7.28
C ALA A 33 10.03 5.94 -8.65
N SER A 34 9.54 7.18 -8.71
CA SER A 34 9.02 7.82 -9.94
C SER A 34 8.00 6.91 -10.68
N ALA A 35 7.16 6.22 -9.91
CA ALA A 35 6.23 5.23 -10.43
C ALA A 35 5.08 5.87 -11.22
N ARG A 36 4.85 5.39 -12.45
CA ARG A 36 3.83 5.93 -13.36
C ARG A 36 2.43 5.36 -13.18
N ARG A 37 2.26 4.35 -12.33
CA ARG A 37 0.97 3.68 -12.13
C ARG A 37 0.81 3.28 -10.67
N LEU A 38 -0.36 3.60 -10.11
CA LEU A 38 -0.81 3.16 -8.80
C LEU A 38 -2.10 2.37 -8.98
N VAL A 39 -2.07 1.10 -8.59
CA VAL A 39 -3.25 0.24 -8.60
C VAL A 39 -3.58 -0.11 -7.16
N ILE A 40 -4.81 0.14 -6.75
CA ILE A 40 -5.33 -0.22 -5.42
C ILE A 40 -6.50 -1.18 -5.63
N GLU A 41 -6.66 -2.15 -4.73
CA GLU A 41 -7.85 -3.00 -4.74
C GLU A 41 -9.10 -2.15 -4.50
N GLN A 42 -10.13 -2.38 -5.32
CA GLN A 42 -11.39 -1.69 -5.16
C GLN A 42 -12.23 -2.27 -4.02
N ASP A 43 -12.39 -1.49 -2.95
CA ASP A 43 -13.46 -1.65 -1.96
C ASP A 43 -14.40 -0.44 -2.04
N ASP A 44 -15.63 -0.66 -2.52
CA ASP A 44 -16.60 0.41 -2.77
C ASP A 44 -16.98 1.20 -1.51
N SER A 45 -16.83 0.62 -0.31
CA SER A 45 -17.17 1.29 0.95
C SER A 45 -16.16 2.39 1.33
N ILE A 46 -14.91 2.27 0.88
CA ILE A 46 -13.79 3.18 1.22
C ILE A 46 -13.16 3.86 0.00
N ARG A 47 -13.53 3.44 -1.21
CA ARG A 47 -13.01 3.92 -2.51
C ARG A 47 -12.87 5.43 -2.59
N ASP A 48 -13.94 6.15 -2.24
CA ASP A 48 -13.98 7.60 -2.41
C ASP A 48 -13.17 8.32 -1.32
N ALA A 49 -13.04 7.71 -0.13
CA ALA A 49 -12.16 8.21 0.92
C ALA A 49 -10.68 8.07 0.51
N ASP A 50 -10.29 6.92 -0.01
CA ASP A 50 -8.93 6.66 -0.49
C ASP A 50 -8.53 7.60 -1.61
N ARG A 51 -9.43 7.79 -2.58
CA ARG A 51 -9.23 8.76 -3.68
C ARG A 51 -8.90 10.15 -3.16
N ARG A 52 -9.61 10.61 -2.12
CA ARG A 52 -9.35 11.92 -1.51
C ARG A 52 -8.00 11.95 -0.78
N MET A 53 -7.68 10.91 -0.01
CA MET A 53 -6.42 10.81 0.73
C MET A 53 -5.21 10.76 -0.21
N ILE A 54 -5.23 9.89 -1.20
CA ILE A 54 -4.16 9.73 -2.20
C ILE A 54 -3.98 11.02 -3.00
N ARG A 55 -5.07 11.64 -3.45
CA ARG A 55 -4.99 12.92 -4.16
C ARG A 55 -4.34 14.02 -3.30
N ALA A 56 -4.72 14.12 -2.03
CA ALA A 56 -4.12 15.08 -1.11
C ALA A 56 -2.62 14.80 -0.90
N ALA A 57 -2.22 13.54 -0.74
CA ALA A 57 -0.83 13.13 -0.59
C ALA A 57 0.01 13.43 -1.84
N LEU A 58 -0.52 13.13 -3.03
CA LEU A 58 0.12 13.44 -4.32
C LEU A 58 0.32 14.94 -4.51
N GLN A 59 -0.69 15.74 -4.16
CA GLN A 59 -0.61 17.20 -4.22
C GLN A 59 0.47 17.77 -3.28
N ARG A 60 0.56 17.26 -2.04
CA ARG A 60 1.61 17.68 -1.08
C ARG A 60 3.01 17.35 -1.59
N ASN A 61 3.18 16.25 -2.30
CA ASN A 61 4.44 15.84 -2.89
C ASN A 61 4.72 16.48 -4.27
N GLY A 62 3.81 17.31 -4.80
CA GLY A 62 3.96 17.94 -6.11
C GLY A 62 3.94 16.95 -7.29
N TYR A 63 3.46 15.73 -7.08
CA TYR A 63 3.51 14.65 -8.07
C TYR A 63 2.19 14.58 -8.85
N GLN A 64 2.23 14.87 -10.15
CA GLN A 64 1.01 15.06 -10.97
C GLN A 64 0.58 13.83 -11.78
N ASP A 65 1.42 12.79 -11.90
CA ASP A 65 1.36 11.90 -13.07
C ASP A 65 1.30 10.37 -12.83
N PRO A 66 0.86 9.80 -11.69
CA PRO A 66 0.57 8.37 -11.67
C PRO A 66 -0.82 8.14 -12.26
N ARG A 67 -0.91 7.24 -13.24
CA ARG A 67 -2.19 6.63 -13.59
C ARG A 67 -2.71 5.90 -12.37
N TYR A 68 -3.78 6.40 -11.78
CA TYR A 68 -4.39 5.84 -10.58
C TYR A 68 -5.65 5.04 -10.92
N GLU A 69 -5.66 3.77 -10.54
CA GLU A 69 -6.73 2.83 -10.86
C GLU A 69 -7.18 2.07 -9.60
N HIS A 70 -8.49 1.95 -9.43
CA HIS A 70 -9.09 0.96 -8.56
C HIS A 70 -9.52 -0.22 -9.42
N THR A 71 -9.02 -1.41 -9.11
CA THR A 71 -9.36 -2.61 -9.89
C THR A 71 -9.88 -3.71 -8.99
N ARG A 72 -10.77 -4.55 -9.53
CA ARG A 72 -11.21 -5.75 -8.82
C ARG A 72 -10.05 -6.73 -8.64
N PRO A 73 -10.07 -7.56 -7.58
CA PRO A 73 -8.99 -8.51 -7.27
C PRO A 73 -8.66 -9.45 -8.44
N THR A 74 -9.65 -9.81 -9.25
CA THR A 74 -9.50 -10.74 -10.38
C THR A 74 -8.70 -10.19 -11.57
N VAL A 75 -8.35 -8.90 -11.56
CA VAL A 75 -7.77 -8.20 -12.71
C VAL A 75 -6.23 -8.12 -12.64
N HIS A 76 -5.64 -8.13 -11.44
CA HIS A 76 -4.20 -7.97 -11.27
C HIS A 76 -3.64 -8.89 -10.17
N PRO A 77 -2.92 -9.99 -10.52
CA PRO A 77 -2.35 -10.94 -9.55
C PRO A 77 -1.41 -10.29 -8.52
N LEU A 78 -0.77 -9.17 -8.87
CA LEU A 78 0.12 -8.45 -7.96
C LEU A 78 -0.61 -7.79 -6.78
N LEU A 79 -1.91 -7.50 -6.91
CA LEU A 79 -2.70 -7.01 -5.77
C LEU A 79 -2.76 -8.07 -4.67
N TRP A 80 -2.99 -9.34 -5.05
CA TRP A 80 -3.08 -10.44 -4.08
C TRP A 80 -1.76 -10.69 -3.35
N VAL A 81 -0.62 -10.42 -3.99
CA VAL A 81 0.69 -10.57 -3.35
C VAL A 81 0.85 -9.58 -2.20
N ALA A 82 0.43 -8.32 -2.39
CA ALA A 82 0.48 -7.31 -1.34
C ALA A 82 -0.39 -7.71 -0.15
N ASP A 83 -1.61 -8.19 -0.40
CA ASP A 83 -2.54 -8.62 0.66
C ASP A 83 -2.03 -9.86 1.40
N ALA A 84 -1.50 -10.84 0.69
CA ALA A 84 -0.92 -12.04 1.28
C ALA A 84 0.25 -11.70 2.22
N VAL A 85 1.14 -10.79 1.81
CA VAL A 85 2.27 -10.34 2.64
C VAL A 85 1.77 -9.55 3.85
N ALA A 86 0.82 -8.63 3.66
CA ALA A 86 0.22 -7.87 4.75
C ALA A 86 -0.44 -8.80 5.79
N TRP A 87 -1.18 -9.80 5.33
CA TRP A 87 -1.79 -10.82 6.19
C TRP A 87 -0.73 -11.63 6.95
N CYS A 88 0.35 -12.06 6.30
CA CYS A 88 1.43 -12.80 6.98
C CYS A 88 2.09 -11.97 8.09
N HIS A 89 2.27 -10.66 7.88
CA HIS A 89 2.75 -9.75 8.91
C HIS A 89 1.76 -9.55 10.06
N GLN A 90 0.46 -9.57 9.77
CA GLN A 90 -0.60 -9.50 10.78
C GLN A 90 -0.71 -10.81 11.59
N ALA A 91 -0.57 -11.96 10.94
CA ALA A 91 -0.61 -13.28 11.55
C ALA A 91 0.60 -13.57 12.46
N ARG A 92 1.75 -12.94 12.18
CA ARG A 92 3.01 -13.06 12.95
C ARG A 92 3.57 -14.50 12.92
N GLY A 93 4.58 -14.75 13.75
CA GLY A 93 5.19 -16.07 13.93
C GLY A 93 5.91 -16.54 12.66
N GLU A 94 5.71 -17.81 12.31
CA GLU A 94 6.38 -18.43 11.15
C GLU A 94 6.01 -17.77 9.82
N TRP A 95 4.84 -17.15 9.71
CA TRP A 95 4.35 -16.53 8.47
C TRP A 95 5.23 -15.37 8.01
N VAL A 96 5.78 -14.59 8.95
CA VAL A 96 6.73 -13.51 8.63
C VAL A 96 7.98 -14.07 7.98
N GLY A 97 8.48 -15.22 8.47
CA GLY A 97 9.64 -15.89 7.88
C GLY A 97 9.36 -16.44 6.48
N ARG A 98 8.14 -16.95 6.25
CA ARG A 98 7.75 -17.51 4.94
C ARG A 98 7.68 -16.46 3.82
N VAL A 99 7.31 -15.21 4.13
CA VAL A 99 7.23 -14.13 3.14
C VAL A 99 8.48 -13.26 3.05
N ALA A 100 9.45 -13.44 3.95
CA ALA A 100 10.68 -12.64 4.00
C ALA A 100 11.41 -12.49 2.65
N PRO A 101 11.48 -13.50 1.76
CA PRO A 101 12.14 -13.34 0.46
C PRO A 101 11.49 -12.31 -0.48
N LEU A 102 10.21 -11.97 -0.27
CA LEU A 102 9.48 -10.97 -1.04
C LEU A 102 9.58 -9.57 -0.43
N VAL A 103 9.99 -9.46 0.84
CA VAL A 103 9.94 -8.20 1.59
C VAL A 103 11.25 -7.45 1.43
N GLY A 104 11.20 -6.29 0.78
CA GLY A 104 12.38 -5.42 0.62
C GLY A 104 12.60 -4.50 1.81
N ARG A 105 11.52 -3.98 2.40
CA ARG A 105 11.58 -3.04 3.51
C ARG A 105 10.37 -3.19 4.42
N VAL A 106 10.60 -3.05 5.72
CA VAL A 106 9.54 -2.93 6.74
C VAL A 106 9.70 -1.59 7.47
N SER A 107 8.68 -0.73 7.38
CA SER A 107 8.63 0.58 8.01
C SER A 107 7.61 0.58 9.14
N LYS A 108 8.04 0.95 10.35
CA LYS A 108 7.10 1.25 11.44
C LYS A 108 6.77 2.73 11.36
N LEU A 109 5.51 3.02 11.07
CA LEU A 109 4.99 4.38 11.05
C LEU A 109 4.61 4.80 12.49
N PRO A 110 4.42 6.10 12.76
CA PRO A 110 4.06 6.62 14.07
C PRO A 110 2.90 5.86 14.74
#